data_AF-A0A3D1KWV8-F1
#
_entry.id   AF-A0A3D1KWV8-F1
#
_cell.length_a   1.000
_cell.length_b   1.000
_cell.length_c   1.000
_cell.angle_alpha   90.00
_cell.angle_beta   90.00
_cell.angle_gamma   90.00
#
_symmetry.space_group_name_H-M   'P 1'
#
loop_
_entity.id
_entity.type
_entity.pdbx_description
1 polymer ?
#
loop_
_entity_poly.entity_id
_entity_poly.type
_entity_poly.pdbx_seq_one_letter_code
_entity_poly.pdbx_strand_id
1 'polypeptide(L)'
;MQRISEKQLVVAGLMFIGLIFSVLAFITEIPAGGADNYAHFNIARWAFKYPHLFLDHWGKPVFTILTAPFSLLGFGAVRIFNTVCGLLTAWFVYRLAGLFNLKHAWFALFPAIFTPIYFVMMSSGMTEILFSLILTISIYLFFREKYIYSALLISFIFLVRTEGLAFFLLFIIGFLLKRQYKAIPFLAAGFLIFSVTGGIYYDDFLWLITKRPYATGAGPSVYGSGEWYYFIEK
;
A
#
# COMPACT_ATOMS: atom_id res chain seq x y z
N MET A 1 -10.81 -36.92 -18.96
CA MET A 1 -9.92 -35.86 -18.43
C MET A 1 -10.77 -34.65 -18.07
N GLN A 2 -10.81 -34.26 -16.79
CA GLN A 2 -11.53 -33.07 -16.33
C GLN A 2 -10.78 -31.82 -16.82
N ARG A 3 -11.46 -30.92 -17.51
CA ARG A 3 -10.84 -29.69 -18.04
C ARG A 3 -10.52 -28.75 -16.88
N ILE A 4 -9.25 -28.43 -16.69
CA ILE A 4 -8.80 -27.50 -15.63
C ILE A 4 -9.45 -26.14 -15.88
N SER A 5 -10.09 -25.57 -14.86
CA SER A 5 -10.70 -24.24 -14.94
C SER A 5 -9.64 -23.15 -14.88
N GLU A 6 -9.91 -22.00 -15.52
CA GLU A 6 -9.03 -20.84 -15.48
C GLU A 6 -8.72 -20.39 -14.03
N LYS A 7 -9.73 -20.42 -13.16
CA LYS A 7 -9.56 -20.10 -11.74
C LYS A 7 -8.56 -21.04 -11.05
N GLN A 8 -8.59 -22.33 -11.36
CA GLN A 8 -7.63 -23.29 -10.81
C GLN A 8 -6.21 -23.00 -11.31
N LEU A 9 -6.04 -22.65 -12.59
CA LEU A 9 -4.74 -22.24 -13.14
C LEU A 9 -4.20 -20.99 -12.45
N VAL A 10 -5.05 -19.98 -12.24
CA VAL A 10 -4.68 -18.74 -11.53
C VAL A 10 -4.24 -19.03 -10.10
N VAL A 11 -5.01 -19.83 -9.36
CA VAL A 11 -4.67 -20.18 -7.97
C VAL A 11 -3.37 -20.97 -7.91
N ALA A 12 -3.19 -21.97 -8.79
CA ALA A 12 -1.95 -22.73 -8.89
C ALA A 12 -0.75 -21.84 -9.22
N GLY A 13 -0.90 -20.93 -10.18
CA GLY A 13 0.13 -19.96 -10.57
C GLY A 13 0.50 -19.03 -9.42
N LEU A 14 -0.47 -18.47 -8.70
CA LEU A 14 -0.23 -17.63 -7.53
C LEU A 14 0.47 -18.39 -6.39
N MET A 15 0.10 -19.66 -6.14
CA MET A 15 0.79 -20.48 -5.14
C MET A 15 2.24 -20.75 -5.53
N PHE A 16 2.49 -21.07 -6.80
CA PHE A 16 3.84 -21.29 -7.31
C PHE A 16 4.70 -20.02 -7.24
N ILE A 17 4.15 -18.89 -7.68
CA ILE A 17 4.81 -17.58 -7.58
C ILE A 17 5.07 -17.23 -6.11
N GLY A 18 4.09 -17.48 -5.22
CA GLY A 18 4.24 -17.25 -3.79
C GLY A 18 5.36 -18.07 -3.16
N LEU A 19 5.53 -19.33 -3.58
CA LEU A 19 6.66 -20.14 -3.16
C LEU A 19 7.99 -19.53 -3.60
N ILE A 20 8.11 -19.12 -4.87
CA ILE A 20 9.32 -18.48 -5.40
C ILE A 20 9.65 -17.21 -4.62
N PHE A 21 8.68 -16.32 -4.46
CA PHE A 21 8.88 -15.06 -3.74
C PHE A 21 9.16 -15.26 -2.26
N SER A 22 8.62 -16.32 -1.65
CA SER A 22 8.97 -16.68 -0.28
C SER A 22 10.42 -17.09 -0.17
N VAL A 23 10.95 -17.86 -1.13
CA VAL A 23 12.38 -18.19 -1.17
C VAL A 23 13.21 -16.91 -1.38
N LEU A 24 12.86 -16.06 -2.35
CA LEU A 24 13.51 -14.77 -2.60
C LEU A 24 13.52 -13.86 -1.36
N ALA A 25 12.45 -13.87 -0.58
CA ALA A 25 12.32 -13.13 0.67
C ALA A 25 13.35 -13.52 1.75
N PHE A 26 13.97 -14.70 1.64
CA PHE A 26 15.03 -15.14 2.56
C PHE A 26 16.43 -15.15 1.93
N ILE A 27 16.55 -15.41 0.63
CA ILE A 27 17.88 -15.52 -0.01
C ILE A 27 18.44 -14.19 -0.51
N THR A 28 17.60 -13.18 -0.80
CA THR A 28 18.12 -11.89 -1.25
C THR A 28 18.69 -11.12 -0.07
N GLU A 29 20.00 -10.90 -0.09
CA GLU A 29 20.73 -10.19 0.97
C GLU A 29 20.37 -8.70 1.02
N ILE A 30 20.25 -8.06 -0.16
CA ILE A 30 19.97 -6.62 -0.28
C ILE A 30 18.67 -6.45 -1.06
N PRO A 31 17.51 -6.33 -0.38
CA PRO A 31 16.24 -6.09 -1.06
C PRO A 31 16.17 -4.65 -1.63
N ALA A 32 15.35 -4.49 -2.68
CA ALA A 32 15.09 -3.20 -3.30
C ALA A 32 14.43 -2.21 -2.33
N GLY A 33 14.78 -0.92 -2.41
CA GLY A 33 14.28 0.15 -1.53
C GLY A 33 15.32 0.71 -0.55
N GLY A 34 16.54 0.16 -0.53
CA GLY A 34 17.67 0.73 0.21
C GLY A 34 17.42 0.78 1.72
N ALA A 35 17.88 1.86 2.37
CA ALA A 35 17.81 2.05 3.81
C ALA A 35 16.37 2.05 4.37
N ASP A 36 15.38 2.45 3.58
CA ASP A 36 13.98 2.54 4.00
C ASP A 36 13.38 1.19 4.39
N ASN A 37 13.82 0.09 3.76
CA ASN A 37 13.43 -1.27 4.15
C ASN A 37 13.66 -1.52 5.64
N TYR A 38 14.88 -1.22 6.08
CA TYR A 38 15.33 -1.47 7.43
C TYR A 38 14.72 -0.46 8.40
N ALA A 39 14.50 0.78 7.96
CA ALA A 39 13.79 1.79 8.75
C ALA A 39 12.35 1.34 9.04
N HIS A 40 11.57 0.97 8.03
CA HIS A 40 10.21 0.47 8.20
C HIS A 40 10.17 -0.79 9.08
N PHE A 41 11.08 -1.74 8.86
CA PHE A 41 11.20 -2.93 9.69
C PHE A 41 11.48 -2.60 11.16
N ASN A 42 12.44 -1.73 11.44
CA ASN A 42 12.82 -1.38 12.81
C ASN A 42 11.70 -0.62 13.53
N ILE A 43 11.06 0.34 12.85
CA ILE A 43 9.91 1.07 13.40
C ILE A 43 8.80 0.08 13.78
N ALA A 44 8.43 -0.83 12.87
CA ALA A 44 7.41 -1.84 13.12
C ALA A 44 7.81 -2.82 14.23
N ARG A 45 9.06 -3.27 14.28
CA ARG A 45 9.56 -4.22 15.29
C ARG A 45 9.51 -3.66 16.70
N TRP A 46 9.80 -2.37 16.83
CA TRP A 46 9.86 -1.71 18.13
C TRP A 46 8.56 -1.04 18.54
N ALA A 47 7.53 -1.00 17.68
CA ALA A 47 6.28 -0.31 17.95
C ALA A 47 5.51 -0.83 19.18
N PHE A 48 5.54 -2.13 19.45
CA PHE A 48 4.95 -2.66 20.69
C PHE A 48 5.65 -2.19 21.96
N LYS A 49 6.98 -1.96 21.89
CA LYS A 49 7.77 -1.46 23.02
C LYS A 49 7.68 0.07 23.15
N TYR A 50 7.61 0.77 22.03
CA TYR A 50 7.52 2.22 21.94
C TYR A 50 6.29 2.63 21.11
N PRO A 51 5.09 2.73 21.73
CA PRO A 51 3.83 2.88 20.99
C PRO A 51 3.73 4.09 20.05
N HIS A 52 4.48 5.17 20.29
CA HIS A 52 4.54 6.31 19.38
C HIS A 52 4.96 5.91 17.96
N LEU A 53 5.72 4.82 17.80
CA LEU A 53 6.15 4.32 16.49
C LEU A 53 4.98 3.82 15.65
N PHE A 54 3.86 3.37 16.24
CA PHE A 54 2.64 3.07 15.48
C PHE A 54 2.05 4.28 14.79
N LEU A 55 2.36 5.47 15.30
CA LEU A 55 1.97 6.75 14.72
C LEU A 55 3.12 7.36 13.94
N ASP A 56 4.26 6.71 13.72
CA ASP A 56 5.37 7.35 13.03
C ASP A 56 5.06 7.66 11.54
N HIS A 57 5.24 8.92 11.13
CA HIS A 57 4.95 9.38 9.77
C HIS A 57 5.91 8.82 8.71
N TRP A 58 7.16 8.52 9.09
CA TRP A 58 8.12 7.89 8.20
C TRP A 58 7.78 6.41 8.04
N GLY A 59 7.51 5.72 9.16
CA GLY A 59 7.07 4.33 9.22
C GLY A 59 5.77 4.02 8.50
N LYS A 60 4.94 5.05 8.27
CA LYS A 60 3.60 4.96 7.66
C LYS A 60 2.66 4.19 8.58
N PRO A 61 1.79 4.87 9.35
CA PRO A 61 1.07 4.26 10.47
C PRO A 61 0.32 2.96 10.12
N VAL A 62 -0.39 2.94 8.99
CA VAL A 62 -1.15 1.74 8.57
C VAL A 62 -0.22 0.60 8.18
N PHE A 63 0.89 0.88 7.48
CA PHE A 63 1.87 -0.15 7.15
C PHE A 63 2.53 -0.69 8.42
N THR A 64 2.91 0.20 9.34
CA THR A 64 3.54 -0.16 10.62
C THR A 64 2.63 -1.07 11.46
N ILE A 65 1.35 -0.70 11.63
CA ILE A 65 0.38 -1.51 12.39
C ILE A 65 0.21 -2.90 11.79
N LEU A 66 0.11 -3.02 10.47
CA LEU A 66 -0.10 -4.31 9.80
C LEU A 66 1.15 -5.18 9.77
N THR A 67 2.34 -4.58 9.70
CA THR A 67 3.62 -5.30 9.64
C THR A 67 4.22 -5.60 11.01
N ALA A 68 3.82 -4.89 12.07
CA ALA A 68 4.36 -5.06 13.42
C ALA A 68 4.27 -6.50 13.95
N PRO A 69 3.18 -7.27 13.77
CA PRO A 69 3.16 -8.68 14.18
C PRO A 69 4.19 -9.54 13.44
N PHE A 70 4.42 -9.25 12.17
CA PHE A 70 5.37 -9.98 11.32
C PHE A 70 6.82 -9.61 11.65
N SER A 71 7.09 -8.34 11.97
CA SER A 71 8.43 -7.86 12.31
C SER A 71 8.98 -8.47 13.60
N LEU A 72 8.12 -8.99 14.49
CA LEU A 72 8.51 -9.78 15.65
C LEU A 72 9.24 -11.08 15.26
N LEU A 73 8.85 -11.68 14.12
CA LEU A 73 9.45 -12.89 13.55
C LEU A 73 10.69 -12.61 12.69
N GLY A 74 11.06 -11.33 12.53
CA GLY A 74 12.24 -10.89 11.79
C GLY A 74 11.91 -10.31 10.42
N PHE A 75 12.95 -9.81 9.74
CA PHE A 75 12.79 -9.06 8.50
C PHE A 75 12.24 -9.91 7.34
N GLY A 76 12.65 -11.18 7.27
CA GLY A 76 12.10 -12.14 6.31
C GLY A 76 10.57 -12.24 6.38
N ALA A 77 9.98 -12.25 7.59
CA ALA A 77 8.53 -12.30 7.75
C ALA A 77 7.81 -11.04 7.25
N VAL A 78 8.42 -9.86 7.38
CA VAL A 78 7.88 -8.61 6.77
C VAL A 78 7.92 -8.68 5.25
N ARG A 79 8.98 -9.28 4.69
CA ARG A 79 9.09 -9.51 3.24
C ARG A 79 8.07 -10.53 2.74
N ILE A 80 7.76 -11.55 3.54
CA ILE A 80 6.65 -12.49 3.28
C ILE A 80 5.30 -11.76 3.32
N PHE A 81 5.08 -10.86 4.28
CA PHE A 81 3.87 -10.02 4.30
C PHE A 81 3.70 -9.27 2.97
N ASN A 82 4.76 -8.63 2.48
CA ASN A 82 4.72 -7.95 1.18
C ASN A 82 4.48 -8.91 0.02
N THR A 83 5.09 -10.09 0.02
CA THR A 83 4.81 -11.13 -0.98
C THR A 83 3.32 -11.48 -0.99
N VAL A 84 2.71 -11.71 0.17
CA VAL A 84 1.27 -11.98 0.30
C VAL A 84 0.45 -10.81 -0.24
N CYS A 85 0.81 -9.57 0.10
CA CYS A 85 0.14 -8.39 -0.42
C CYS A 85 0.21 -8.33 -1.96
N GLY A 86 1.36 -8.58 -2.56
CA GLY A 86 1.53 -8.57 -4.02
C GLY A 86 0.73 -9.68 -4.73
N LEU A 87 0.69 -10.88 -4.15
CA LEU A 87 -0.15 -11.98 -4.66
C LEU A 87 -1.64 -11.64 -4.58
N LEU A 88 -2.09 -11.02 -3.49
CA LEU A 88 -3.46 -10.55 -3.35
C LEU A 88 -3.77 -9.44 -4.36
N THR A 89 -2.84 -8.51 -4.60
CA THR A 89 -2.98 -7.49 -5.65
C THR A 89 -3.21 -8.15 -7.00
N ALA A 90 -2.37 -9.10 -7.39
CA ALA A 90 -2.50 -9.83 -8.64
C ALA A 90 -3.82 -10.61 -8.74
N TRP A 91 -4.27 -11.22 -7.65
CA TRP A 91 -5.59 -11.85 -7.57
C TRP A 91 -6.72 -10.85 -7.85
N PHE A 92 -6.70 -9.67 -7.22
CA PHE A 92 -7.73 -8.66 -7.46
C PHE A 92 -7.64 -8.03 -8.86
N VAL A 93 -6.46 -7.93 -9.46
CA VAL A 93 -6.28 -7.56 -10.88
C VAL A 93 -6.93 -8.61 -11.78
N TYR A 94 -6.73 -9.91 -11.53
CA TYR A 94 -7.43 -10.98 -12.24
C TYR A 94 -8.96 -10.87 -12.07
N ARG A 95 -9.44 -10.57 -10.85
CA ARG A 95 -10.88 -10.38 -10.60
C ARG A 95 -11.43 -9.15 -11.31
N LEU A 96 -10.66 -8.08 -11.45
CA LEU A 96 -11.01 -6.89 -12.25
C LEU A 96 -11.09 -7.24 -13.74
N ALA A 97 -10.12 -7.96 -14.28
CA ALA A 97 -10.15 -8.43 -15.67
C ALA A 97 -11.41 -9.28 -15.97
N GLY A 98 -11.80 -10.13 -15.02
CA GLY A 98 -13.06 -10.88 -15.09
C GLY A 98 -14.31 -10.00 -15.07
N LEU A 99 -14.32 -8.90 -14.29
CA LEU A 99 -15.45 -7.95 -14.29
C LEU A 99 -15.63 -7.24 -15.62
N PHE A 100 -14.53 -6.99 -16.33
CA PHE A 100 -14.56 -6.40 -17.68
C PHE A 100 -14.77 -7.43 -18.79
N ASN A 101 -15.03 -8.71 -18.44
CA ASN A 101 -15.21 -9.80 -19.39
C ASN A 101 -14.03 -9.94 -20.39
N LEU A 102 -12.81 -9.66 -19.94
CA LEU A 102 -11.62 -9.84 -20.77
C LEU A 102 -11.40 -11.33 -21.06
N LYS A 103 -11.17 -11.67 -22.33
CA LYS A 103 -10.74 -13.02 -22.72
C LYS A 103 -9.37 -13.30 -22.09
N HIS A 104 -9.19 -14.48 -21.51
CA HIS A 104 -7.94 -14.91 -20.88
C HIS A 104 -7.49 -14.00 -19.72
N ALA A 105 -8.41 -13.71 -18.79
CA ALA A 105 -8.14 -12.85 -17.63
C ALA A 105 -6.94 -13.30 -16.78
N TRP A 106 -6.59 -14.59 -16.79
CA TRP A 106 -5.37 -15.13 -16.17
C TRP A 106 -4.08 -14.40 -16.61
N PHE A 107 -4.04 -13.85 -17.82
CA PHE A 107 -2.87 -13.11 -18.30
C PHE A 107 -2.61 -11.85 -17.47
N ALA A 108 -3.62 -11.30 -16.80
CA ALA A 108 -3.49 -10.10 -15.98
C ALA A 108 -2.55 -10.29 -14.76
N LEU A 109 -2.25 -11.54 -14.38
CA LEU A 109 -1.22 -11.83 -13.37
C LEU A 109 0.18 -11.40 -13.80
N PHE A 110 0.49 -11.51 -15.10
CA PHE A 110 1.82 -11.24 -15.63
C PHE A 110 2.23 -9.77 -15.46
N PRO A 111 1.50 -8.78 -15.99
CA PRO A 111 1.84 -7.39 -15.77
C PRO A 111 1.67 -6.96 -14.31
N ALA A 112 0.81 -7.63 -13.54
CA ALA A 112 0.64 -7.32 -12.12
C ALA A 112 1.87 -7.64 -11.27
N ILE A 113 2.58 -8.74 -11.57
CA ILE A 113 3.71 -9.23 -10.75
C ILE A 113 5.07 -8.97 -11.40
N PHE A 114 5.16 -9.18 -12.71
CA PHE A 114 6.44 -9.22 -13.43
C PHE A 114 6.83 -7.89 -14.07
N THR A 115 6.19 -6.79 -13.68
CA THR A 115 6.74 -5.46 -13.98
C THR A 115 8.02 -5.27 -13.18
N PRO A 116 9.12 -4.76 -13.78
CA PRO A 116 10.45 -4.84 -13.17
C PRO A 116 10.53 -4.29 -11.74
N ILE A 117 9.93 -3.13 -11.49
CA ILE A 117 9.95 -2.48 -10.17
C ILE A 117 9.07 -3.24 -9.18
N TYR A 118 7.87 -3.67 -9.60
CA TYR A 118 6.98 -4.40 -8.71
C TYR A 118 7.55 -5.74 -8.30
N PHE A 119 8.16 -6.45 -9.25
CA PHE A 119 8.82 -7.73 -9.05
C PHE A 119 9.88 -7.63 -7.94
N VAL A 120 10.82 -6.67 -8.03
CA VAL A 120 11.87 -6.55 -7.00
C VAL A 120 11.30 -6.09 -5.65
N MET A 121 10.26 -5.24 -5.65
CA MET A 121 9.64 -4.71 -4.45
C MET A 121 8.75 -5.72 -3.72
N MET A 122 8.20 -6.73 -4.40
CA MET A 122 7.40 -7.78 -3.75
C MET A 122 8.17 -8.58 -2.70
N SER A 123 9.49 -8.65 -2.84
CA SER A 123 10.39 -9.30 -1.87
C SER A 123 11.05 -8.30 -0.91
N SER A 124 10.61 -7.04 -0.83
CA SER A 124 11.19 -6.03 0.07
C SER A 124 10.30 -5.76 1.28
N GLY A 125 10.74 -4.89 2.20
CA GLY A 125 9.97 -4.38 3.35
C GLY A 125 9.35 -3.00 3.10
N MET A 126 9.15 -2.63 1.83
CA MET A 126 8.69 -1.31 1.42
C MET A 126 7.16 -1.18 1.41
N THR A 127 6.65 0.05 1.49
CA THR A 127 5.22 0.36 1.68
C THR A 127 4.39 0.27 0.39
N GLU A 128 5.04 0.31 -0.76
CA GLU A 128 4.48 0.33 -2.12
C GLU A 128 3.62 -0.90 -2.41
N ILE A 129 3.98 -2.06 -1.87
CA ILE A 129 3.24 -3.29 -2.13
C ILE A 129 1.90 -3.28 -1.40
N LEU A 130 1.87 -2.87 -0.13
CA LEU A 130 0.61 -2.66 0.59
C LEU A 130 -0.23 -1.54 -0.06
N PHE A 131 0.43 -0.46 -0.49
CA PHE A 131 -0.23 0.63 -1.22
C PHE A 131 -0.96 0.13 -2.45
N SER A 132 -0.29 -0.68 -3.28
CA SER A 132 -0.89 -1.29 -4.47
C SER A 132 -2.09 -2.16 -4.14
N LEU A 133 -2.02 -2.95 -3.06
CA LEU A 133 -3.12 -3.82 -2.62
C LEU A 133 -4.35 -3.00 -2.23
N ILE A 134 -4.18 -1.99 -1.37
CA ILE A 134 -5.28 -1.12 -0.93
C ILE A 134 -5.92 -0.43 -2.12
N LEU A 135 -5.11 0.10 -3.04
CA LEU A 135 -5.59 0.77 -4.24
C LEU A 135 -6.39 -0.19 -5.14
N THR A 136 -5.83 -1.36 -5.45
CA THR A 136 -6.47 -2.35 -6.33
C THR A 136 -7.77 -2.89 -5.73
N ILE A 137 -7.82 -3.18 -4.42
CA ILE A 137 -9.07 -3.60 -3.77
C ILE A 137 -10.09 -2.45 -3.79
N SER A 138 -9.66 -1.21 -3.56
CA SER A 138 -10.56 -0.05 -3.59
C SER A 138 -11.18 0.16 -4.97
N ILE A 139 -10.39 -0.02 -6.03
CA ILE A 139 -10.86 0.00 -7.43
C ILE A 139 -11.80 -1.18 -7.69
N TYR A 140 -11.44 -2.38 -7.25
CA TYR A 140 -12.30 -3.57 -7.38
C TYR A 140 -13.66 -3.36 -6.72
N LEU A 141 -13.69 -2.84 -5.48
CA LEU A 141 -14.92 -2.54 -4.77
C LEU A 141 -15.75 -1.45 -5.48
N PHE A 142 -15.09 -0.43 -6.05
CA PHE A 142 -15.75 0.60 -6.84
C PHE A 142 -16.48 0.01 -8.05
N PHE A 143 -15.81 -0.84 -8.83
CA PHE A 143 -16.43 -1.51 -10.00
C PHE A 143 -17.45 -2.59 -9.62
N ARG A 144 -17.43 -3.08 -8.39
CA ARG A 144 -18.47 -3.94 -7.81
C ARG A 144 -19.64 -3.15 -7.21
N GLU A 145 -19.67 -1.83 -7.41
CA GLU A 145 -20.68 -0.91 -6.88
C GLU A 145 -20.76 -0.89 -5.33
N LYS A 146 -19.68 -1.33 -4.68
CA LYS A 146 -19.52 -1.30 -3.22
C LYS A 146 -18.85 0.01 -2.80
N TYR A 147 -19.48 1.13 -3.14
CA TYR A 147 -18.88 2.47 -3.07
C TYR A 147 -18.47 2.90 -1.66
N ILE A 148 -19.27 2.60 -0.64
CA ILE A 148 -18.94 2.94 0.76
C ILE A 148 -17.70 2.17 1.21
N TYR A 149 -17.61 0.87 0.91
CA TYR A 149 -16.44 0.05 1.26
C TYR A 149 -15.19 0.48 0.49
N SER A 150 -15.35 0.87 -0.77
CA SER A 150 -14.29 1.47 -1.58
C SER A 150 -13.77 2.77 -0.97
N ALA A 151 -14.67 3.69 -0.58
CA ALA A 151 -14.32 4.95 0.07
C ALA A 151 -13.64 4.75 1.44
N LEU A 152 -14.18 3.82 2.25
CA LEU A 152 -13.58 3.46 3.53
C LEU A 152 -12.16 2.93 3.36
N LEU A 153 -11.94 2.00 2.43
CA LEU A 153 -10.62 1.41 2.25
C LEU A 153 -9.62 2.41 1.67
N ILE A 154 -9.99 3.16 0.63
CA ILE A 154 -9.10 4.15 0.03
C ILE A 154 -8.78 5.28 1.00
N SER A 155 -9.66 5.59 1.96
CA SER A 155 -9.40 6.63 2.98
C SER A 155 -8.11 6.41 3.78
N PHE A 156 -7.62 5.16 3.89
CA PHE A 156 -6.37 4.84 4.58
C PHE A 156 -5.12 4.92 3.69
N ILE A 157 -5.27 5.09 2.37
CA ILE A 157 -4.16 4.96 1.43
C ILE A 157 -3.04 5.98 1.70
N PHE A 158 -3.40 7.21 2.13
CA PHE A 158 -2.42 8.25 2.42
C PHE A 158 -1.57 7.96 3.67
N LEU A 159 -2.08 7.11 4.56
CA LEU A 159 -1.40 6.64 5.78
C LEU A 159 -0.51 5.42 5.51
N VAL A 160 -0.67 4.78 4.35
CA VAL A 160 0.29 3.80 3.83
C VAL A 160 1.38 4.51 3.04
N ARG A 161 1.03 5.52 2.24
CA ARG A 161 1.97 6.40 1.55
C ARG A 161 1.36 7.77 1.27
N THR A 162 2.12 8.83 1.48
CA THR A 162 1.65 10.22 1.37
C THR A 162 1.13 10.59 -0.03
N GLU A 163 1.70 10.00 -1.07
CA GLU A 163 1.31 10.15 -2.48
C GLU A 163 -0.11 9.63 -2.73
N GLY A 164 -0.64 8.79 -1.83
CA GLY A 164 -2.00 8.29 -1.83
C GLY A 164 -3.07 9.39 -1.86
N LEU A 165 -2.76 10.59 -1.35
CA LEU A 165 -3.67 11.74 -1.41
C LEU A 165 -4.07 12.10 -2.84
N ALA A 166 -3.20 11.90 -3.83
CA ALA A 166 -3.51 12.18 -5.24
C ALA A 166 -4.69 11.32 -5.74
N PHE A 167 -4.85 10.10 -5.21
CA PHE A 167 -5.94 9.21 -5.59
C PHE A 167 -7.29 9.65 -5.04
N PHE A 168 -7.35 10.48 -3.98
CA PHE A 168 -8.63 10.97 -3.45
C PHE A 168 -9.37 11.78 -4.50
N LEU A 169 -8.67 12.62 -5.26
CA LEU A 169 -9.29 13.39 -6.34
C LEU A 169 -9.94 12.47 -7.39
N LEU A 170 -9.24 11.40 -7.77
CA LEU A 170 -9.76 10.42 -8.74
C LEU A 170 -11.01 9.69 -8.21
N PHE A 171 -11.00 9.28 -6.94
CA PHE A 171 -12.15 8.62 -6.33
C PHE A 171 -13.34 9.57 -6.11
N ILE A 172 -13.10 10.84 -5.72
CA ILE A 172 -14.14 11.86 -5.62
C ILE A 172 -14.82 12.06 -6.97
N ILE A 173 -14.03 12.27 -8.04
CA ILE A 173 -14.57 12.40 -9.40
C ILE A 173 -15.34 11.14 -9.78
N GLY A 174 -14.80 9.95 -9.51
CA GLY A 174 -15.47 8.67 -9.76
C GLY A 174 -16.83 8.55 -9.06
N PHE A 175 -16.91 8.90 -7.77
CA PHE A 175 -18.16 8.86 -7.00
C PHE A 175 -19.17 9.90 -7.51
N LEU A 176 -18.72 11.11 -7.87
CA LEU A 176 -19.59 12.14 -8.44
C LEU A 176 -20.18 11.69 -9.78
N LEU A 177 -19.36 11.13 -10.68
CA LEU A 177 -19.81 10.59 -11.96
C LEU A 177 -20.81 9.44 -11.80
N LYS A 178 -20.65 8.62 -10.76
CA LYS A 178 -21.59 7.55 -10.40
C LYS A 178 -22.77 8.02 -9.53
N ARG A 179 -22.87 9.32 -9.23
CA ARG A 179 -23.89 9.94 -8.36
C ARG A 179 -23.94 9.35 -6.95
N GLN A 180 -22.81 8.87 -6.44
CA GLN A 180 -22.68 8.19 -5.15
C GLN A 180 -22.19 9.16 -4.06
N TYR A 181 -22.97 10.22 -3.82
CA TYR A 181 -22.61 11.26 -2.85
C TYR A 181 -22.47 10.72 -1.43
N LYS A 182 -23.21 9.66 -1.08
CA LYS A 182 -23.14 9.02 0.24
C LYS A 182 -21.78 8.40 0.54
N ALA A 183 -20.98 8.03 -0.47
CA ALA A 183 -19.66 7.44 -0.28
C ALA A 183 -18.59 8.49 0.02
N ILE A 184 -18.76 9.73 -0.46
CA ILE A 184 -17.74 10.79 -0.37
C ILE A 184 -17.34 11.10 1.08
N PRO A 185 -18.26 11.25 2.05
CA PRO A 185 -17.89 11.50 3.45
C PRO A 185 -17.01 10.40 4.06
N PHE A 186 -17.13 9.15 3.59
CA PHE A 186 -16.31 8.04 4.10
C PHE A 186 -14.84 8.11 3.68
N LEU A 187 -14.48 8.97 2.72
CA LEU A 187 -13.07 9.27 2.42
C LEU A 187 -12.34 9.94 3.59
N ALA A 188 -13.07 10.56 4.52
CA ALA A 188 -12.50 11.14 5.73
C ALA A 188 -12.23 10.09 6.83
N ALA A 189 -12.69 8.84 6.70
CA ALA A 189 -12.65 7.86 7.78
C ALA A 189 -11.21 7.58 8.28
N GLY A 190 -10.28 7.28 7.38
CA GLY A 190 -8.87 7.06 7.72
C GLY A 190 -8.25 8.26 8.44
N PHE A 191 -8.51 9.48 7.95
CA PHE A 191 -8.07 10.71 8.61
C PHE A 191 -8.66 10.84 10.02
N LEU A 192 -9.98 10.72 10.18
CA LEU A 192 -10.65 10.88 11.46
C LEU A 192 -10.19 9.83 12.48
N ILE A 193 -10.06 8.57 12.09
CA ILE A 193 -9.59 7.50 12.97
C ILE A 193 -8.18 7.81 13.48
N PHE A 194 -7.26 8.18 12.58
CA PHE A 194 -5.89 8.48 12.98
C PHE A 194 -5.75 9.82 13.71
N SER A 195 -6.57 10.82 13.40
CA SER A 195 -6.66 12.08 14.15
C SER A 195 -7.16 11.87 15.57
N VAL A 196 -8.14 10.98 15.80
CA VAL A 196 -8.58 10.62 17.16
C VAL A 196 -7.46 9.91 17.91
N THR A 197 -6.79 8.92 17.30
CA THR A 197 -5.67 8.22 17.97
C THR A 197 -4.50 9.15 18.28
N GLY A 198 -4.14 10.04 17.35
CA GLY A 198 -3.13 11.08 17.57
C GLY A 198 -3.54 12.11 18.61
N GLY A 199 -4.82 12.49 18.63
CA GLY A 199 -5.38 13.38 19.65
C GLY A 199 -5.31 12.80 21.06
N ILE A 200 -5.54 11.50 21.22
CA ILE A 200 -5.42 10.82 22.53
C ILE A 200 -3.95 10.66 22.95
N TYR A 201 -3.05 10.40 22.00
CA TYR A 201 -1.66 10.09 22.31
C TYR A 201 -0.74 11.32 22.42
N TYR A 202 -0.97 12.34 21.59
CA TYR A 202 -0.15 13.54 21.47
C TYR A 202 -0.85 14.82 21.94
N ASP A 203 -2.09 14.73 22.43
CA ASP A 203 -2.96 15.89 22.70
C ASP A 203 -3.13 16.82 21.49
N ASP A 204 -3.03 16.26 20.28
CA ASP A 204 -3.08 16.99 19.01
C ASP A 204 -3.93 16.23 17.98
N PHE A 205 -5.15 16.70 17.75
CA PHE A 205 -6.06 16.12 16.76
C PHE A 205 -5.56 16.31 15.31
N LEU A 206 -4.81 17.38 15.05
CA LEU A 206 -4.24 17.72 13.74
C LEU A 206 -2.79 17.25 13.60
N TRP A 207 -2.37 16.30 14.45
CA TRP A 207 -1.08 15.60 14.46
C TRP A 207 -0.58 15.23 13.05
N LEU A 208 -1.50 14.81 12.17
CA LEU A 208 -1.18 14.41 10.79
C LEU A 208 -0.61 15.57 9.95
N ILE A 209 -0.90 16.81 10.33
CA ILE A 209 -0.49 18.06 9.66
C ILE A 209 0.64 18.74 10.41
N THR A 210 0.55 18.81 11.74
CA THR A 210 1.45 19.57 12.62
C THR A 210 2.82 18.90 12.78
N LYS A 211 2.89 17.56 12.77
CA LYS A 211 4.13 16.80 12.97
C LYS A 211 4.67 16.15 11.70
N ARG A 212 4.42 16.74 10.52
CA ARG A 212 4.87 16.19 9.24
C ARG A 212 6.40 16.10 9.18
N PRO A 213 6.98 14.97 8.73
CA PRO A 213 8.43 14.78 8.67
C PRO A 213 9.10 15.64 7.59
N TYR A 214 8.33 16.09 6.59
CA TYR A 214 8.77 16.99 5.53
C TYR A 214 8.32 18.43 5.75
N ALA A 215 7.93 18.81 6.97
CA ALA A 215 7.62 20.19 7.28
C ALA A 215 8.87 21.03 7.01
N THR A 216 8.77 21.92 6.02
CA THR A 216 9.78 22.87 5.55
C THR A 216 10.21 23.91 6.60
N GLY A 217 10.00 23.64 7.90
CA GLY A 217 10.20 24.59 8.99
C GLY A 217 10.75 24.03 10.31
N ALA A 218 11.15 22.75 10.39
CA ALA A 218 11.67 22.16 11.64
C ALA A 218 13.06 21.51 11.52
N GLY A 219 13.87 21.97 10.58
CA GLY A 219 15.27 21.56 10.38
C GLY A 219 15.79 22.03 9.01
N PRO A 220 17.12 22.13 8.81
CA PRO A 220 17.65 22.42 7.48
C PRO A 220 17.10 21.39 6.50
N SER A 221 16.45 21.85 5.44
CA SER A 221 15.86 21.00 4.42
C SER A 221 16.95 20.07 3.89
N VAL A 222 16.89 18.78 4.26
CA VAL A 222 17.85 17.76 3.79
C VAL A 222 17.79 17.65 2.26
N TYR A 223 16.64 18.02 1.69
CA TYR A 223 16.43 18.15 0.26
C TYR A 223 16.63 19.61 -0.17
N GLY A 224 17.46 19.84 -1.19
CA GLY A 224 17.62 21.16 -1.80
C GLY A 224 16.34 21.64 -2.48
N SER A 225 16.22 22.96 -2.65
CA SER A 225 15.21 23.59 -3.49
C SER A 225 15.75 23.82 -4.91
N GLY A 226 14.89 23.71 -5.92
CA GLY A 226 15.23 24.03 -7.30
C GLY A 226 14.09 24.77 -8.01
N GLU A 227 14.42 25.50 -9.07
CA GLU A 227 13.43 26.16 -9.92
C GLU A 227 12.70 25.13 -10.78
N TRP A 228 11.50 25.50 -11.27
CA TRP A 228 10.64 24.58 -12.04
C TRP A 228 11.35 23.97 -13.26
N TYR A 229 12.29 24.72 -13.86
CA TYR A 229 13.05 24.35 -15.05
C TYR A 229 14.42 23.72 -14.75
N TYR A 230 14.73 23.40 -13.48
CA TYR A 230 16.04 22.87 -13.07
C TYR A 230 16.50 21.63 -13.85
N PHE A 231 15.56 20.78 -14.28
CA PHE A 231 15.84 19.55 -15.06
C PHE A 231 15.69 19.73 -16.58
N ILE A 232 15.30 20.91 -17.04
CA ILE A 232 15.10 21.24 -18.47
C ILE A 232 16.32 22.00 -19.00
N GLU A 233 16.94 22.83 -18.17
CA GLU A 233 18.09 23.68 -18.54
C GLU A 233 19.45 22.97 -18.47
N LYS A 234 19.48 21.66 -18.17
CA LYS A 234 20.71 20.86 -18.09
C LYS A 234 20.76 19.77 -19.14
#